data_AF-A0AAW3B1X0-F1
#
_entry.id   AF-A0AAW3B1X0-F1
#
_cell.length_a   1.000
_cell.length_b   1.000
_cell.length_c   1.000
_cell.angle_alpha   90.00
_cell.angle_beta   90.00
_cell.angle_gamma   90.00
#
_symmetry.space_group_name_H-M   'P 1'
#
loop_
_entity.id
_entity.type
_entity.pdbx_description
1 polymer ?
#
loop_
_entity_poly.entity_id
_entity_poly.type
_entity_poly.pdbx_seq_one_letter_code
_entity_poly.pdbx_strand_id
1 'polypeptide(L)'
;MPRRGKTVFHAPFQFSRYWFIALVAVLLFLSLNGGSLAGTRMRDGNFRGDAGNNTAWGETSKAASAKGATPVSLQEACHTEMKLYCSDHPTSPLRCLVEQYSRTTKGNSNESRRLTSVLYSDVCGLWLAARETCLNFVHQRGRELCRGTVLNARECLRQIPPLVLPHACVTSAYYESVRLVGKLRQHQNADARLRLLRERLA
;
A
#
# COMPACT_ATOMS: atom_id res chain seq x y z
N MET A 1 -58.85 -31.11 14.65
CA MET A 1 -57.84 -31.93 13.92
C MET A 1 -58.40 -32.24 12.53
N PRO A 2 -57.62 -32.23 11.43
CA PRO A 2 -56.33 -32.89 11.31
C PRO A 2 -55.15 -32.00 10.89
N ARG A 3 -53.99 -32.66 10.84
CA ARG A 3 -52.60 -32.21 10.98
C ARG A 3 -51.83 -32.74 9.76
N ARG A 4 -51.07 -31.90 9.04
CA ARG A 4 -50.06 -32.28 8.02
C ARG A 4 -49.10 -31.10 7.92
N GLY A 5 -47.77 -31.21 8.02
CA GLY A 5 -46.86 -32.33 8.02
C GLY A 5 -45.56 -31.78 7.42
N LYS A 6 -44.57 -31.49 8.26
CA LYS A 6 -43.24 -30.99 7.85
C LYS A 6 -42.53 -32.10 7.06
N THR A 7 -42.04 -31.78 5.86
CA THR A 7 -41.02 -32.59 5.17
C THR A 7 -39.79 -31.71 4.97
N VAL A 8 -38.84 -31.83 5.90
CA VAL A 8 -37.48 -31.35 5.71
C VAL A 8 -36.75 -32.42 4.90
N PHE A 9 -36.46 -32.11 3.64
CA PHE A 9 -35.56 -32.94 2.84
C PHE A 9 -34.12 -32.65 3.28
N HIS A 10 -33.59 -33.47 4.18
CA HIS A 10 -32.14 -33.58 4.36
C HIS A 10 -31.59 -34.45 3.21
N ALA A 11 -31.16 -33.79 2.13
CA ALA A 11 -30.25 -34.42 1.19
C ALA A 11 -28.89 -34.64 1.89
N PRO A 12 -28.30 -35.85 1.84
CA PRO A 12 -27.00 -36.10 2.43
C PRO A 12 -25.93 -35.33 1.64
N PHE A 13 -25.44 -34.25 2.24
CA PHE A 13 -24.42 -33.33 1.74
C PHE A 13 -23.00 -33.94 1.70
N GLN A 14 -22.85 -35.19 1.24
CA GLN A 14 -21.53 -35.83 1.12
C GLN A 14 -20.90 -35.70 -0.27
N PHE A 15 -21.70 -35.49 -1.33
CA PHE A 15 -21.18 -35.35 -2.70
C PHE A 15 -20.45 -34.02 -2.97
N SER A 16 -20.67 -33.01 -2.14
CA SER A 16 -20.09 -31.67 -2.31
C SER A 16 -18.58 -31.64 -2.01
N ARG A 17 -18.13 -32.33 -0.95
CA ARG A 17 -16.73 -32.22 -0.48
C ARG A 17 -15.72 -32.84 -1.45
N TYR A 18 -16.04 -34.01 -2.02
CA TYR A 18 -15.15 -34.67 -2.97
C TYR A 18 -15.04 -33.92 -4.29
N TRP A 19 -16.13 -33.25 -4.71
CA TRP A 19 -16.12 -32.38 -5.89
C TRP A 19 -15.21 -31.16 -5.69
N PHE A 20 -15.29 -30.49 -4.54
CA PHE A 20 -14.39 -29.37 -4.23
C PHE A 20 -12.93 -29.80 -4.12
N ILE A 21 -12.64 -30.96 -3.51
CA ILE A 21 -11.28 -31.48 -3.39
C ILE A 21 -10.70 -31.83 -4.78
N ALA A 22 -11.49 -32.48 -5.64
CA ALA A 22 -11.08 -32.79 -7.00
C ALA A 22 -10.80 -31.52 -7.82
N LEU A 23 -11.65 -30.50 -7.70
CA LEU A 23 -11.50 -29.23 -8.42
C LEU A 23 -10.25 -28.45 -7.97
N VAL A 24 -9.97 -28.43 -6.66
CA VAL A 24 -8.74 -27.84 -6.11
C VAL A 24 -7.50 -28.62 -6.57
N ALA A 25 -7.55 -29.96 -6.58
CA ALA A 25 -6.44 -30.78 -7.06
C ALA A 25 -6.14 -30.53 -8.55
N VAL A 26 -7.17 -30.45 -9.40
CA VAL A 26 -7.00 -30.16 -10.84
C VAL A 26 -6.44 -28.75 -11.06
N LEU A 27 -6.88 -27.75 -10.30
CA LEU A 27 -6.32 -26.39 -10.37
C LEU A 27 -4.85 -26.33 -9.93
N LEU A 28 -4.47 -27.11 -8.91
CA LEU A 28 -3.07 -27.24 -8.48
C LEU A 28 -2.21 -27.93 -9.54
N PHE A 29 -2.70 -28.99 -10.18
CA PHE A 29 -1.98 -29.64 -11.29
C PHE A 29 -1.83 -28.73 -12.52
N LEU A 30 -2.84 -27.90 -12.83
CA LEU A 30 -2.77 -26.93 -13.92
C LEU A 30 -1.79 -25.79 -13.65
N SER A 31 -1.59 -25.40 -12.39
CA SER A 31 -0.63 -24.36 -12.01
C SER A 31 0.81 -24.87 -11.89
N LEU A 32 1.00 -26.17 -11.65
CA LEU A 32 2.33 -26.81 -11.66
C LEU A 32 2.82 -27.17 -13.08
N ASN A 33 1.90 -27.44 -14.00
CA ASN A 33 2.21 -27.77 -15.41
C ASN A 33 1.92 -26.61 -16.38
N GLY A 34 1.82 -25.37 -15.87
CA GLY A 34 1.67 -24.16 -16.67
C GLY A 34 2.91 -23.91 -17.54
N GLY A 35 2.96 -24.60 -18.68
CA GLY A 35 4.02 -24.55 -19.66
C GLY A 35 4.35 -23.13 -20.09
N SER A 36 5.65 -22.85 -20.10
CA SER A 36 6.27 -21.65 -20.63
C SER A 36 5.96 -21.53 -22.12
N LEU A 37 4.98 -20.71 -22.49
CA LEU A 37 4.80 -20.23 -23.86
C LEU A 37 5.72 -19.03 -24.08
N ALA A 38 6.98 -19.33 -24.36
CA ALA A 38 7.91 -18.41 -25.00
C ALA A 38 7.41 -18.12 -26.42
N GLY A 39 6.57 -17.09 -26.55
CA GLY A 39 6.13 -16.54 -27.82
C GLY A 39 7.10 -15.46 -28.31
N THR A 40 8.07 -15.87 -29.10
CA THR A 40 8.96 -15.00 -29.88
C THR A 40 8.14 -14.13 -30.84
N ARG A 41 8.19 -12.80 -30.68
CA ARG A 41 7.91 -11.91 -31.81
C ARG A 41 9.25 -11.54 -32.45
N MET A 42 9.57 -12.31 -33.49
CA MET A 42 10.39 -11.83 -34.60
C MET A 42 9.74 -10.56 -35.16
N ARG A 43 10.47 -9.45 -35.19
CA ARG A 43 10.22 -8.37 -36.13
C ARG A 43 11.54 -8.08 -36.82
N ASP A 44 11.69 -8.68 -37.99
CA ASP A 44 12.69 -8.31 -38.98
C ASP A 44 12.50 -6.84 -39.35
N GLY A 45 13.53 -6.05 -39.10
CA GLY A 45 13.66 -4.66 -39.48
C GLY A 45 15.06 -4.45 -40.03
N ASN A 46 15.14 -4.44 -41.35
CA ASN A 46 16.33 -4.41 -42.18
C ASN A 46 17.35 -3.32 -41.78
N PHE A 47 18.61 -3.71 -41.58
CA PHE A 47 19.78 -2.83 -41.46
C PHE A 47 20.17 -2.27 -42.83
N ARG A 48 20.43 -0.94 -42.93
CA ARG A 48 21.48 -0.42 -43.81
C ARG A 48 21.91 1.03 -43.47
N GLY A 49 23.18 1.14 -43.06
CA GLY A 49 24.05 2.32 -43.14
C GLY A 49 24.03 3.26 -41.93
N ASP A 50 25.13 3.77 -41.41
CA ASP A 50 26.56 3.48 -41.58
C ASP A 50 27.30 4.24 -40.45
N ALA A 51 28.48 3.72 -40.07
CA ALA A 51 29.61 4.32 -39.35
C ALA A 51 29.45 5.47 -38.32
N GLY A 52 29.99 5.26 -37.09
CA GLY A 52 30.68 6.35 -36.37
C GLY A 52 30.74 6.32 -34.84
N ASN A 53 31.71 5.58 -34.30
CA ASN A 53 32.53 5.92 -33.11
C ASN A 53 32.00 5.68 -31.66
N ASN A 54 32.44 4.55 -31.10
CA ASN A 54 33.02 4.34 -29.76
C ASN A 54 32.61 5.26 -28.58
N THR A 55 31.83 4.72 -27.64
CA THR A 55 32.26 4.63 -26.23
C THR A 55 31.44 3.58 -25.50
N ALA A 56 32.11 2.47 -25.17
CA ALA A 56 31.57 1.40 -24.35
C ALA A 56 31.59 1.83 -22.88
N TRP A 57 30.42 2.03 -22.28
CA TRP A 57 30.12 1.69 -20.90
C TRP A 57 28.76 1.02 -20.90
N GLY A 58 28.78 -0.31 -20.82
CA GLY A 58 27.60 -1.14 -20.84
C GLY A 58 26.69 -0.82 -19.67
N GLU A 59 25.44 -0.49 -20.01
CA GLU A 59 24.30 -0.68 -19.14
C GLU A 59 24.31 -2.12 -18.62
N THR A 60 24.76 -2.28 -17.37
CA THR A 60 24.14 -3.27 -16.51
C THR A 60 22.97 -2.58 -15.84
N SER A 61 21.93 -2.28 -16.61
CA SER A 61 20.59 -2.09 -16.07
C SER A 61 20.20 -3.40 -15.42
N LYS A 62 20.64 -3.58 -14.16
CA LYS A 62 19.96 -4.45 -13.20
C LYS A 62 18.54 -3.88 -13.13
N ALA A 63 17.67 -4.44 -13.96
CA ALA A 63 16.27 -4.61 -13.63
C ALA A 63 16.25 -5.44 -12.35
N ALA A 64 16.51 -4.77 -11.22
CA ALA A 64 16.11 -5.22 -9.93
C ALA A 64 14.59 -5.21 -9.97
N SER A 65 14.03 -6.32 -10.45
CA SER A 65 12.74 -6.81 -10.00
C SER A 65 12.85 -7.07 -8.50
N ALA A 66 12.99 -6.00 -7.72
CA ALA A 66 12.56 -5.98 -6.37
C ALA A 66 11.04 -5.86 -6.48
N LYS A 67 10.32 -6.94 -6.19
CA LYS A 67 9.15 -6.81 -5.31
C LYS A 67 9.67 -6.20 -4.00
N GLY A 68 10.05 -4.93 -4.04
CA GLY A 68 10.49 -4.18 -2.89
C GLY A 68 9.28 -4.08 -1.99
N ALA A 69 9.44 -4.47 -0.73
CA ALA A 69 8.42 -4.19 0.26
C ALA A 69 8.10 -2.69 0.17
N THR A 70 6.83 -2.36 -0.07
CA THR A 70 6.39 -0.96 -0.06
C THR A 70 6.73 -0.38 1.31
N PRO A 71 7.46 0.74 1.38
CA PRO A 71 7.96 1.26 2.64
C PRO A 71 6.80 1.51 3.60
N VAL A 72 6.91 0.95 4.80
CA VAL A 72 5.82 0.95 5.79
C VAL A 72 5.89 2.21 6.66
N SER A 73 6.90 3.06 6.49
CA SER A 73 7.04 4.31 7.22
C SER A 73 7.61 5.44 6.36
N LEU A 74 7.31 6.69 6.74
CA LEU A 74 7.92 7.88 6.12
C LEU A 74 9.44 7.87 6.26
N GLN A 75 9.94 7.41 7.41
CA GLN A 75 11.37 7.36 7.68
C GLN A 75 12.09 6.42 6.72
N GLU A 76 11.48 5.29 6.40
CA GLU A 76 12.01 4.35 5.43
C GLU A 76 11.89 4.89 4.00
N ALA A 77 10.74 5.47 3.65
CA ALA A 77 10.48 6.01 2.31
C ALA A 77 11.36 7.22 1.96
N CYS A 78 11.75 8.02 2.95
CA CYS A 78 12.43 9.31 2.76
C CYS A 78 13.75 9.42 3.54
N HIS A 79 14.40 8.30 3.86
CA HIS A 79 15.60 8.28 4.70
C HIS A 79 16.71 9.18 4.13
N THR A 80 16.94 9.10 2.82
CA THR A 80 17.98 9.86 2.11
C THR A 80 17.68 11.36 2.15
N GLU A 81 16.44 11.75 1.85
CA GLU A 81 15.98 13.14 1.83
C GLU A 81 16.00 13.76 3.22
N MET A 82 15.64 12.99 4.26
CA MET A 82 15.78 13.44 5.64
C MET A 82 17.23 13.78 5.98
N LYS A 83 18.19 12.95 5.54
CA LYS A 83 19.61 13.18 5.79
C LYS A 83 20.15 14.36 4.99
N LEU A 84 19.66 14.56 3.77
CA LEU A 84 20.11 15.63 2.88
C LEU A 84 19.58 17.01 3.28
N TYR A 85 18.31 17.09 3.67
CA TYR A 85 17.66 18.39 3.85
C TYR A 85 17.32 18.74 5.30
N CYS A 86 17.32 17.74 6.19
CA CYS A 86 16.88 17.90 7.57
C CYS A 86 17.91 17.41 8.60
N SER A 87 19.19 17.34 8.20
CA SER A 87 20.31 16.98 9.09
C SER A 87 20.39 17.85 10.33
N ASP A 88 20.06 19.14 10.18
CA ASP A 88 20.21 20.15 11.22
C ASP A 88 19.04 20.17 12.22
N HIS A 89 18.03 19.31 11.99
CA HIS A 89 16.87 19.15 12.85
C HIS A 89 16.80 17.74 13.48
N PRO A 90 17.79 17.34 14.30
CA PRO A 90 17.89 15.98 14.82
C PRO A 90 16.71 15.58 15.72
N THR A 91 16.04 16.54 16.34
CA THR A 91 14.89 16.31 17.20
C THR A 91 13.59 16.05 16.44
N SER A 92 13.47 16.46 15.17
CA SER A 92 12.24 16.24 14.39
C SER A 92 12.44 16.22 12.85
N PRO A 93 13.31 15.35 12.32
CA PRO A 93 13.66 15.34 10.90
C PRO A 93 12.46 15.02 10.00
N LEU A 94 11.51 14.20 10.47
CA LEU A 94 10.26 13.91 9.76
C LEU A 94 9.34 15.13 9.63
N ARG A 95 9.36 16.02 10.63
CA ARG A 95 8.55 17.25 10.61
C ARG A 95 9.15 18.24 9.63
N CYS A 96 10.48 18.44 9.69
CA CYS A 96 11.22 19.25 8.74
C CYS A 96 10.94 18.82 7.29
N LEU A 97 11.01 17.51 7.00
CA LEU A 97 10.80 17.00 5.66
C LEU A 97 9.39 17.29 5.13
N VAL A 98 8.37 17.08 5.96
CA VAL A 98 6.97 17.36 5.60
C VAL A 98 6.78 18.86 5.35
N GLU A 99 7.34 19.73 6.19
CA GLU A 99 7.23 21.18 6.03
C GLU A 99 7.94 21.66 4.76
N GLN A 100 9.13 21.13 4.46
CA GLN A 100 9.85 21.44 3.23
C GLN A 100 9.07 20.99 1.99
N TYR A 101 8.52 19.77 2.02
CA TYR A 101 7.70 19.27 0.92
C TYR A 101 6.51 20.18 0.66
N SER A 102 5.76 20.54 1.72
CA SER A 102 4.64 21.49 1.62
C SER A 102 5.04 22.86 1.09
N ARG A 103 6.28 23.33 1.30
CA ARG A 103 6.77 24.58 0.70
C ARG A 103 7.02 24.43 -0.80
N THR A 104 7.61 23.31 -1.23
CA THR A 104 7.88 23.04 -2.64
C THR A 104 6.60 22.85 -3.47
N THR A 105 5.56 22.29 -2.85
CA THR A 105 4.26 22.05 -3.48
C THR A 105 3.30 23.24 -3.36
N LYS A 106 3.68 24.32 -2.68
CA LYS A 106 2.86 25.52 -2.50
C LYS A 106 2.82 26.36 -3.78
N GLY A 107 2.07 25.89 -4.76
CA GLY A 107 1.89 26.52 -6.06
C GLY A 107 1.37 25.50 -7.07
N ASN A 108 0.32 25.86 -7.81
CA ASN A 108 -0.26 24.96 -8.81
C ASN A 108 0.47 25.07 -10.17
N SER A 109 1.78 25.35 -10.12
CA SER A 109 2.60 25.55 -11.31
C SER A 109 3.22 24.23 -11.76
N ASN A 110 3.41 24.07 -13.07
CA ASN A 110 4.21 22.98 -13.61
C ASN A 110 5.63 22.98 -13.03
N GLU A 111 6.12 24.14 -12.61
CA GLU A 111 7.41 24.32 -11.97
C GLU A 111 7.48 23.65 -10.60
N SER A 112 6.45 23.77 -9.77
CA SER A 112 6.39 23.07 -8.47
C SER A 112 6.48 21.56 -8.66
N ARG A 113 5.78 21.00 -9.66
CA ARG A 113 5.85 19.56 -9.96
C ARG A 113 7.25 19.13 -10.41
N ARG A 114 7.89 19.92 -11.27
CA ARG A 114 9.26 19.66 -11.73
C ARG A 114 10.24 19.73 -10.57
N LEU A 115 10.14 20.76 -9.74
CA LEU A 115 10.99 20.92 -8.56
C LEU A 115 10.84 19.75 -7.59
N THR A 116 9.62 19.30 -7.30
CA THR A 116 9.40 18.13 -6.44
C THR A 116 10.03 16.85 -7.03
N SER A 117 9.93 16.64 -8.34
CA SER A 117 10.55 15.46 -8.99
C SER A 117 12.09 15.49 -8.99
N VAL A 118 12.70 16.68 -8.89
CA VAL A 118 14.16 16.82 -8.79
C VAL A 118 14.64 16.65 -7.35
N LEU A 119 13.86 17.14 -6.37
CA LEU A 119 14.27 17.17 -4.97
C LEU A 119 14.00 15.88 -4.21
N TYR A 120 13.00 15.10 -4.60
CA TYR A 120 12.58 13.90 -3.88
C TYR A 120 12.69 12.68 -4.80
N SER A 121 13.16 11.55 -4.24
CA SER A 121 13.03 10.28 -4.94
C SER A 121 11.56 9.97 -5.21
N ASP A 122 11.29 9.19 -6.26
CA ASP A 122 9.92 8.78 -6.60
C ASP A 122 9.20 8.14 -5.41
N VAL A 123 9.91 7.32 -4.64
CA VAL A 123 9.37 6.63 -3.46
C VAL A 123 8.96 7.64 -2.38
N CYS A 124 9.87 8.56 -2.03
CA CYS A 124 9.59 9.58 -1.01
C CYS A 124 8.49 10.56 -1.46
N GLY A 125 8.58 11.03 -2.70
CA GLY A 125 7.63 11.96 -3.30
C GLY A 125 6.21 11.38 -3.37
N LEU A 126 6.07 10.12 -3.80
CA LEU A 126 4.77 9.43 -3.82
C LEU A 126 4.21 9.25 -2.41
N TRP A 127 5.05 8.93 -1.42
CA TRP A 127 4.61 8.78 -0.04
C TRP A 127 4.10 10.09 0.55
N LEU A 128 4.82 11.19 0.31
CA LEU A 128 4.45 12.54 0.76
C LEU A 128 3.18 13.06 0.06
N ALA A 129 3.06 12.84 -1.25
CA ALA A 129 1.86 13.19 -2.01
C ALA A 129 0.61 12.42 -1.52
N ALA A 130 0.77 11.12 -1.26
CA ALA A 130 -0.30 10.29 -0.72
C ALA A 130 -0.71 10.73 0.69
N ARG A 131 0.28 11.03 1.56
CA ARG A 131 0.04 11.62 2.89
C ARG A 131 -0.80 12.87 2.78
N GLU A 132 -0.42 13.81 1.90
CA GLU A 132 -1.13 15.06 1.72
C GLU A 132 -2.57 14.82 1.24
N THR A 133 -2.75 13.97 0.24
CA THR A 133 -4.08 13.58 -0.29
C THR A 133 -4.98 13.03 0.80
N CYS A 134 -4.49 12.07 1.59
CA CYS A 134 -5.25 11.45 2.67
C CYS A 134 -5.59 12.44 3.79
N LEU A 135 -4.63 13.25 4.23
CA LEU A 135 -4.83 14.17 5.35
C LEU A 135 -5.70 15.36 4.95
N ASN A 136 -5.56 15.87 3.72
CA ASN A 136 -6.44 16.94 3.21
C ASN A 136 -7.90 16.48 3.19
N PHE A 137 -8.17 15.25 2.76
CA PHE A 137 -9.52 14.67 2.83
C PHE A 137 -10.05 14.63 4.27
N VAL A 138 -9.23 14.19 5.23
CA VAL A 138 -9.59 14.18 6.65
C VAL A 138 -9.82 15.59 7.19
N HIS A 139 -9.02 16.58 6.79
CA HIS A 139 -9.23 17.96 7.23
C HIS A 139 -10.53 18.55 6.67
N GLN A 140 -10.92 18.18 5.44
CA GLN A 140 -12.15 18.64 4.81
C GLN A 140 -13.40 17.95 5.36
N ARG A 141 -13.37 16.62 5.50
CA ARG A 141 -14.57 15.80 5.81
C ARG A 141 -14.55 15.13 7.18
N GLY A 142 -13.44 15.21 7.91
CA GLY A 142 -13.25 14.48 9.16
C GLY A 142 -14.21 14.87 10.27
N ARG A 143 -14.70 16.13 10.30
CA ARG A 143 -15.72 16.54 11.29
C ARG A 143 -17.03 15.76 11.18
N GLU A 144 -17.40 15.36 9.97
CA GLU A 144 -18.63 14.59 9.70
C GLU A 144 -18.40 13.08 9.88
N LEU A 145 -17.21 12.61 9.48
CA LEU A 145 -16.91 11.18 9.41
C LEU A 145 -16.32 10.61 10.71
N CYS A 146 -15.69 11.45 11.53
CA CYS A 146 -15.06 11.07 12.78
C CYS A 146 -15.77 11.83 13.90
N ARG A 147 -16.41 11.10 14.83
CA ARG A 147 -17.36 11.59 15.86
C ARG A 147 -16.78 12.65 16.84
N GLY A 148 -16.41 13.85 16.38
CA GLY A 148 -15.86 14.94 17.19
C GLY A 148 -14.73 15.75 16.51
N THR A 149 -14.10 16.66 17.26
CA THR A 149 -12.99 17.48 16.76
C THR A 149 -11.80 16.62 16.32
N VAL A 150 -11.25 16.94 15.14
CA VAL A 150 -10.11 16.24 14.52
C VAL A 150 -8.82 16.57 15.27
N LEU A 151 -8.68 16.12 16.52
CA LEU A 151 -7.44 16.31 17.30
C LEU A 151 -6.27 15.52 16.70
N ASN A 152 -6.56 14.39 16.04
CA ASN A 152 -5.54 13.58 15.38
C ASN A 152 -6.06 13.06 14.03
N ALA A 153 -5.64 13.71 12.94
CA ALA A 153 -6.06 13.36 11.59
C ALA A 153 -5.72 11.90 11.20
N ARG A 154 -4.60 11.35 11.70
CA ARG A 154 -4.25 9.94 11.44
C ARG A 154 -5.17 8.97 12.17
N GLU A 155 -5.65 9.34 13.35
CA GLU A 155 -6.61 8.53 14.09
C GLU A 155 -7.98 8.55 13.41
N CYS A 156 -8.42 9.73 12.98
CA CYS A 156 -9.63 9.87 12.18
C CYS A 156 -9.54 9.03 10.88
N LEU A 157 -8.41 9.07 10.18
CA LEU A 157 -8.20 8.28 8.96
C LEU A 157 -8.40 6.76 9.16
N ARG A 158 -8.12 6.23 10.35
CA ARG A 158 -8.34 4.80 10.68
C ARG A 158 -9.81 4.44 10.85
N GLN A 159 -10.66 5.42 11.18
CA GLN A 159 -12.08 5.22 11.44
C GLN A 159 -12.92 5.33 10.16
N ILE A 160 -12.39 6.01 9.13
CA ILE A 160 -13.09 6.21 7.85
C ILE A 160 -13.05 4.90 7.04
N PRO A 161 -14.21 4.40 6.56
CA PRO A 161 -14.25 3.23 5.67
C PRO A 161 -13.44 3.47 4.38
N PRO A 162 -12.66 2.48 3.89
CA PRO A 162 -11.84 2.63 2.68
C PRO A 162 -12.64 3.06 1.44
N LEU A 163 -13.90 2.63 1.34
CA LEU A 163 -14.80 2.95 0.22
C LEU A 163 -15.12 4.45 0.09
N VAL A 164 -14.94 5.22 1.17
CA VAL A 164 -15.24 6.67 1.21
C VAL A 164 -13.99 7.51 0.94
N LEU A 165 -12.80 6.91 1.05
CA LEU A 165 -11.54 7.60 0.87
C LEU A 165 -11.20 7.77 -0.62
N PRO A 166 -10.47 8.83 -1.01
CA PRO A 166 -10.00 9.00 -2.38
C PRO A 166 -9.18 7.80 -2.85
N HIS A 167 -9.32 7.42 -4.12
CA HIS A 167 -8.60 6.26 -4.67
C HIS A 167 -7.08 6.37 -4.47
N ALA A 168 -6.50 7.55 -4.73
CA ALA A 168 -5.08 7.83 -4.53
C ALA A 168 -4.63 7.71 -3.05
N CYS A 169 -5.55 7.82 -2.10
CA CYS A 169 -5.27 7.57 -0.69
C CYS A 169 -5.29 6.06 -0.39
N VAL A 170 -6.36 5.35 -0.76
CA VAL A 170 -6.59 3.94 -0.37
C VAL A 170 -5.53 3.00 -0.92
N THR A 171 -5.04 3.26 -2.14
CA THR A 171 -4.04 2.41 -2.80
C THR A 171 -2.61 2.77 -2.43
N SER A 172 -2.41 3.77 -1.56
CA SER A 172 -1.08 4.27 -1.21
C SER A 172 -0.40 3.48 -0.10
N ALA A 173 0.94 3.45 -0.15
CA ALA A 173 1.77 2.96 0.96
C ALA A 173 1.55 3.77 2.25
N TYR A 174 1.20 5.06 2.13
CA TYR A 174 0.85 5.89 3.29
C TYR A 174 -0.36 5.32 4.04
N TYR A 175 -1.47 5.08 3.35
CA TYR A 175 -2.69 4.57 4.00
C TYR A 175 -2.47 3.18 4.58
N GLU A 176 -1.71 2.33 3.88
CA GLU A 176 -1.37 1.00 4.38
C GLU A 176 -0.58 1.08 5.70
N SER A 177 0.37 1.99 5.82
CA SER A 177 1.10 2.22 7.08
C SER A 177 0.17 2.60 8.24
N VAL A 178 -0.83 3.45 7.97
CA VAL A 178 -1.79 3.92 8.98
C VAL A 178 -2.68 2.76 9.45
N ARG A 179 -3.11 1.91 8.51
CA ARG A 179 -3.91 0.72 8.76
C ARG A 179 -3.15 -0.32 9.58
N LEU A 180 -1.89 -0.59 9.24
CA LEU A 180 -1.03 -1.52 9.96
C LEU A 180 -0.79 -1.09 11.41
N VAL A 181 -0.50 0.19 11.65
CA VAL A 181 -0.37 0.73 13.01
C VAL A 181 -1.68 0.59 13.80
N GLY A 182 -2.83 0.76 13.15
CA GLY A 182 -4.14 0.52 13.78
C GLY A 182 -4.31 -0.92 14.26
N LYS A 183 -3.97 -1.90 13.41
CA LYS A 183 -4.01 -3.32 13.76
C LYS A 183 -3.06 -3.66 14.91
N LEU A 184 -1.83 -3.14 14.88
CA LEU A 184 -0.85 -3.37 15.94
C LEU A 184 -1.36 -2.87 17.30
N ARG A 185 -1.95 -1.67 17.36
CA ARG A 185 -2.56 -1.15 18.58
C ARG A 185 -3.71 -2.00 19.08
N GLN A 186 -4.54 -2.51 18.17
CA GLN A 186 -5.65 -3.38 18.52
C GLN A 186 -5.15 -4.68 19.17
N HIS A 187 -4.10 -5.29 18.63
CA HIS A 187 -3.46 -6.46 19.22
C HIS A 187 -2.86 -6.17 20.61
N GLN A 188 -2.10 -5.07 20.74
CA GLN A 188 -1.52 -4.67 22.04
C GLN A 188 -2.58 -4.46 23.11
N ASN A 189 -3.71 -3.84 22.77
CA ASN A 189 -4.82 -3.63 23.69
C ASN A 189 -5.52 -4.94 24.09
N ALA A 190 -5.69 -5.87 23.15
CA ALA A 190 -6.24 -7.19 23.44
C ALA A 190 -5.32 -7.98 24.38
N ASP A 191 -4.01 -7.95 24.13
CA ASP A 191 -3.02 -8.63 24.97
C ASP A 191 -2.96 -8.03 26.38
N ALA A 192 -3.00 -6.68 26.49
CA ALA A 192 -3.07 -6.00 27.79
C ALA A 192 -4.33 -6.39 28.57
N ARG A 193 -5.49 -6.47 27.90
CA ARG A 193 -6.74 -6.90 28.51
C ARG A 193 -6.67 -8.35 28.99
N LEU A 194 -6.05 -9.24 28.22
CA LEU A 194 -5.86 -10.64 28.62
C LEU A 194 -4.95 -10.78 29.85
N ARG A 195 -3.89 -9.97 29.96
CA ARG A 195 -3.02 -9.96 31.15
C ARG A 195 -3.78 -9.52 32.39
N LEU A 196 -4.54 -8.43 32.31
CA LEU A 196 -5.37 -7.94 33.42
C LEU A 196 -6.43 -8.97 33.86
N LEU A 197 -7.01 -9.72 32.93
CA LEU A 197 -7.97 -10.77 33.28
C LEU A 197 -7.29 -11.95 33.99
N ARG A 198 -6.07 -12.33 33.59
CA ARG A 198 -5.30 -13.38 34.28
C ARG A 198 -4.94 -12.98 35.71
N GLU A 199 -4.53 -11.72 35.92
CA GLU A 199 -4.20 -11.18 37.25
C GLU A 199 -5.41 -11.12 38.18
N ARG A 200 -6.64 -10.92 37.65
CA ARG A 200 -7.87 -10.91 38.45
C ARG A 200 -8.42 -12.30 38.78
N LEU A 201 -8.01 -13.32 38.03
CA LEU A 201 -8.44 -14.70 38.21
C LEU A 201 -7.44 -15.55 39.01
N ALA A 202 -6.25 -15.00 39.28
CA ALA A 202 -5.25 -15.54 40.20
C ALA A 202 -5.49 -14.99 41.61
#